data_AF-A0A9X0XMP4-F1
#
_entry.id   AF-A0A9X0XMP4-F1
#
_cell.length_a   1.000
_cell.length_b   1.000
_cell.length_c   1.000
_cell.angle_alpha   90.00
_cell.angle_beta   90.00
_cell.angle_gamma   90.00
#
_symmetry.space_group_name_H-M   'P 1'
#
loop_
_entity.id
_entity.type
_entity.pdbx_description
1 polymer ?
#
loop_
_entity_poly.entity_id
_entity_poly.type
_entity_poly.pdbx_seq_one_letter_code
_entity_poly.pdbx_strand_id
1 'polypeptide(L)' 'MTEELSNPFDGTAVPAGTADTALAVPVTGHAEVDAVLASLSGLEEAEVATHVATFEQAHERLRGALDAPQT' A
#
# COMPACT_ATOMS: atom_id res chain seq x y z
N MET A 1 -9.15 8.59 38.45
CA MET A 1 -7.99 8.22 37.63
C MET A 1 -8.47 7.16 36.65
N THR A 2 -9.14 7.61 35.59
CA THR A 2 -9.47 6.77 34.44
C THR A 2 -8.76 7.43 33.29
N GLU A 3 -7.56 6.94 32.97
CA GLU A 3 -6.81 7.43 31.82
C GLU A 3 -7.56 6.95 30.58
N GLU A 4 -8.37 7.85 30.03
CA GLU A 4 -9.01 7.71 28.74
C GLU A 4 -7.89 7.61 27.70
N LEU A 5 -7.68 6.41 27.18
CA LEU A 5 -6.77 6.14 26.08
C LEU A 5 -7.25 6.96 24.88
N SER A 6 -6.66 8.14 24.70
CA SER A 6 -6.89 9.02 23.56
C SER A 6 -6.66 8.22 22.29
N ASN A 7 -7.76 7.86 21.62
CA ASN A 7 -7.71 7.04 20.42
C ASN A 7 -7.27 7.95 19.27
N PRO A 8 -6.13 7.70 18.60
CA PRO A 8 -5.61 8.59 17.55
C PRO A 8 -6.47 8.63 16.28
N PHE A 9 -7.58 7.89 16.24
CA PHE A 9 -8.56 7.88 15.16
C PHE A 9 -9.79 8.77 15.43
N ASP A 10 -9.73 9.65 16.43
CA ASP A 10 -10.77 10.66 16.68
C ASP A 10 -10.77 11.70 15.54
N GLY A 11 -11.49 11.37 14.47
CA GLY A 11 -12.22 12.31 13.59
C GLY A 11 -11.44 13.44 12.90
N THR A 12 -10.13 13.54 13.08
CA THR A 12 -9.30 14.52 12.38
C THR A 12 -9.21 14.05 10.95
N ALA A 13 -10.11 14.57 10.12
CA ALA A 13 -10.07 14.40 8.67
C ALA A 13 -8.62 14.60 8.23
N VAL A 14 -8.00 13.51 7.77
CA VAL A 14 -6.77 13.64 7.00
C VAL A 14 -7.07 14.67 5.91
N PRO A 15 -6.25 15.72 5.72
CA PRO A 15 -6.52 16.69 4.67
C PRO A 15 -6.59 15.91 3.35
N ALA A 16 -7.80 15.82 2.79
CA ALA A 16 -8.03 15.16 1.53
C ALA A 16 -7.26 15.94 0.45
N GLY A 17 -6.18 15.34 -0.02
CA GLY A 17 -5.57 15.65 -1.31
C GLY A 17 -4.75 16.93 -1.38
N THR A 18 -3.52 16.88 -0.88
CA THR A 18 -2.38 17.45 -1.62
C THR A 18 -1.42 16.31 -1.97
N ALA A 19 -1.93 15.31 -2.69
CA ALA A 19 -1.11 14.24 -3.26
C ALA A 19 -0.96 14.42 -4.78
N ASP A 20 -0.82 15.67 -5.26
CA ASP A 20 -0.16 15.91 -6.55
C ASP A 20 1.35 15.94 -6.28
N THR A 21 1.87 14.79 -5.89
CA THR A 21 3.27 14.49 -6.08
C THR A 21 3.21 13.08 -6.58
N ALA A 22 3.37 12.92 -7.89
CA ALA A 22 3.69 11.65 -8.50
C ALA A 22 4.98 11.15 -7.83
N LEU A 23 4.84 10.51 -6.67
CA LEU A 23 5.93 9.90 -5.93
C LEU A 23 6.37 8.76 -6.83
N ALA A 24 7.48 9.00 -7.54
CA ALA A 24 8.08 8.00 -8.40
C ALA A 24 8.19 6.70 -7.60
N VAL A 25 7.49 5.66 -8.08
CA VAL A 25 7.51 4.35 -7.44
C VAL A 25 8.96 3.89 -7.40
N PRO A 26 9.55 3.67 -6.21
CA PRO A 26 10.96 3.34 -6.10
C PRO A 26 11.21 1.98 -6.76
N VAL A 27 12.19 1.94 -7.66
CA VAL A 27 12.64 0.69 -8.29
C VAL A 27 13.53 -0.04 -7.30
N THR A 28 13.12 -1.24 -6.95
CA THR A 28 13.81 -2.10 -5.97
C THR A 28 14.89 -2.96 -6.63
N GLY A 29 14.84 -3.13 -7.95
CA GLY A 29 15.76 -3.99 -8.71
C GLY A 29 15.33 -5.46 -8.72
N HIS A 30 14.23 -5.79 -8.04
CA HIS A 30 13.57 -7.09 -8.08
C HIS A 30 12.35 -7.02 -8.99
N ALA A 31 12.43 -7.65 -10.16
CA ALA A 31 11.39 -7.57 -11.19
C ALA A 31 9.98 -7.93 -10.67
N GLU A 32 9.86 -8.91 -9.78
CA GLU A 32 8.56 -9.28 -9.18
C GLU A 32 8.03 -8.23 -8.21
N VAL A 33 8.92 -7.64 -7.40
CA VAL A 33 8.56 -6.56 -6.45
C VAL A 33 8.18 -5.29 -7.22
N ASP A 34 8.93 -4.95 -8.25
CA ASP A 34 8.66 -3.79 -9.11
C ASP A 34 7.33 -3.96 -9.86
N ALA A 35 6.99 -5.18 -10.31
CA ALA A 35 5.69 -5.47 -10.91
C ALA A 35 4.53 -5.33 -9.93
N VAL A 36 4.72 -5.74 -8.67
CA VAL A 36 3.72 -5.56 -7.60
C VAL A 36 3.52 -4.08 -7.29
N LEU A 37 4.60 -3.31 -7.15
CA LEU A 37 4.53 -1.88 -6.88
C LEU A 37 3.86 -1.10 -8.03
N ALA A 38 4.14 -1.46 -9.29
CA ALA A 38 3.44 -0.91 -10.45
C ALA A 38 1.94 -1.24 -10.46
N SER A 39 1.55 -2.43 -9.98
CA SER A 39 0.14 -2.80 -9.84
C SER A 39 -0.60 -1.98 -8.79
N LEU A 40 0.12 -1.45 -7.79
CA LEU A 40 -0.46 -0.63 -6.73
C LEU A 40 -0.53 0.85 -7.10
N SER A 41 0.32 1.34 -8.01
CA SER A 41 0.36 2.77 -8.38
C SER A 41 -0.88 3.27 -9.12
N GLY A 42 -1.69 2.39 -9.70
CA GLY A 42 -2.97 2.76 -10.34
C GLY A 42 -4.20 2.49 -9.48
N LEU A 43 -4.00 2.02 -8.24
CA LEU A 43 -5.11 1.57 -7.39
C LEU A 43 -5.89 2.75 -6.81
N GLU A 44 -5.27 3.92 -6.69
CA GLU A 44 -5.92 5.15 -6.20
C GLU A 44 -7.10 5.60 -7.07
N GLU A 45 -7.06 5.30 -8.37
CA GLU A 45 -8.12 5.60 -9.34
C GLU A 45 -9.20 4.49 -9.40
N ALA A 46 -8.95 3.33 -8.79
CA ALA A 46 -9.88 2.21 -8.76
C ALA A 46 -10.90 2.33 -7.61
N GLU A 47 -12.03 1.63 -7.73
CA GLU A 47 -13.02 1.57 -6.66
C GLU A 47 -12.44 0.95 -5.38
N VAL A 48 -12.76 1.54 -4.23
CA VAL A 48 -12.28 1.10 -2.90
C VAL A 48 -12.61 -0.38 -2.63
N ALA A 49 -13.73 -0.89 -3.13
CA ALA A 49 -14.08 -2.31 -3.03
C ALA A 49 -13.03 -3.25 -3.68
N THR A 50 -12.31 -2.76 -4.68
CA THR A 50 -11.25 -3.48 -5.39
C THR A 50 -9.90 -3.37 -4.66
N HIS A 51 -9.72 -2.35 -3.81
CA HIS A 51 -8.43 -2.10 -3.15
C HIS A 51 -8.00 -3.31 -2.31
N VAL A 52 -8.91 -3.84 -1.48
CA VAL A 52 -8.59 -4.97 -0.59
C VAL A 52 -8.14 -6.20 -1.39
N ALA A 53 -8.87 -6.57 -2.43
CA ALA A 53 -8.54 -7.72 -3.27
C ALA A 53 -7.18 -7.53 -3.97
N THR A 54 -6.89 -6.33 -4.49
CA THR A 54 -5.61 -6.03 -5.12
C THR A 54 -4.47 -6.05 -4.11
N PHE A 55 -4.67 -5.51 -2.90
CA PHE A 55 -3.67 -5.54 -1.83
C PHE A 55 -3.38 -6.97 -1.37
N GLU A 56 -4.39 -7.81 -1.18
CA GLU A 56 -4.21 -9.22 -0.83
C GLU A 56 -3.41 -9.98 -1.91
N GLN A 57 -3.76 -9.78 -3.18
CA GLN A 57 -3.03 -10.38 -4.29
C GLN A 57 -1.58 -9.89 -4.36
N ALA A 58 -1.36 -8.58 -4.19
CA ALA A 58 -0.03 -7.98 -4.15
C ALA A 58 0.81 -8.58 -3.02
N HIS A 59 0.21 -8.76 -1.84
CA HIS A 59 0.88 -9.30 -0.66
C HIS A 59 1.27 -10.77 -0.86
N GLU A 60 0.39 -11.58 -1.46
CA GLU A 60 0.67 -12.98 -1.80
C GLU A 60 1.85 -13.10 -2.78
N ARG A 61 1.85 -12.28 -3.85
CA ARG A 61 2.97 -12.25 -4.82
C ARG A 61 4.28 -11.81 -4.17
N LEU A 62 4.24 -10.77 -3.35
CA LEU A 62 5.42 -10.29 -2.64
C LEU A 62 5.97 -11.37 -1.70
N ARG A 63 5.10 -12.08 -1.00
CA ARG A 63 5.50 -13.21 -0.16
C ARG A 63 6.17 -14.30 -0.98
N GLY A 64 5.58 -14.70 -2.10
CA GLY A 64 6.18 -15.71 -2.99
C GLY A 64 7.57 -15.30 -3.51
N ALA A 65 7.71 -14.04 -3.95
CA ALA A 65 8.98 -13.52 -4.45
C ALA A 65 10.08 -13.45 -3.38
N LEU A 66 9.70 -13.18 -2.11
CA LEU A 66 10.63 -13.09 -0.98
C LEU A 66 10.94 -14.45 -0.33
N ASP A 67 10.01 -15.40 -0.39
CA ASP A 67 10.17 -16.77 0.14
C ASP A 67 11.01 -17.65 -0.81
N ALA A 68 11.07 -17.29 -2.10
CA ALA A 68 11.96 -17.91 -3.05
C ALA A 68 13.44 -17.65 -2.67
N PRO A 69 14.29 -18.70 -2.57
CA PRO A 69 15.70 -18.53 -2.28
C PRO A 69 16.34 -17.73 -3.41
N GLN A 70 16.86 -16.55 -3.06
CA GLN A 70 17.63 -15.69 -3.96
C GLN A 70 18.89 -16.47 -4.38
N THR A 71 18.85 -17.11 -5.56
CA THR A 71 19.94 -17.96 -6.09
C THR A 71 20.86 -17.15 -6.99
#